data_AF-M0J0T2-F1
#
_entry.id   AF-M0J0T2-F1
#
_cell.length_a   1.000
_cell.length_b   1.000
_cell.length_c   1.000
_cell.angle_alpha   90.00
_cell.angle_beta   90.00
_cell.angle_gamma   90.00
#
_symmetry.space_group_name_H-M   'P 1'
#
loop_
_entity.id
_entity.type
_entity.pdbx_description
1 polymer ?
#
loop_
_entity_poly.entity_id
_entity_poly.type
_entity_poly.pdbx_seq_one_letter_code
_entity_poly.pdbx_strand_id
1 'polypeptide(L)'
;MSDSDGDGLPDGDEQSHGSDPVMADSDTDGLTDGREVSLGTDPTNMDSDGDGLSDGDEVNDVGTNPTALDTDGDSLEDHAEVTIHNTDPTQEDTDRDGLVDTREVSDTGTNPLQVDTDSDGLSDGDEVTRHHTDPLQVDTDGDGYGDTEEVDLGTDPTAPTGVTDYWLSRLLNAIGA
;
A
#
# COMPACT_ATOMS: atom_id res chain seq x y z
N MET A 1 -30.30 33.51 -4.32
CA MET A 1 -28.89 33.77 -4.01
C MET A 1 -28.22 34.04 -5.35
N SER A 2 -27.27 34.98 -5.40
CA SER A 2 -26.38 35.08 -6.55
C SER A 2 -25.36 33.95 -6.48
N ASP A 3 -24.85 33.56 -7.64
CA ASP A 3 -23.76 32.62 -7.87
C ASP A 3 -23.07 33.23 -9.11
N SER A 4 -22.01 33.99 -8.86
CA SER A 4 -21.51 35.01 -9.78
C SER A 4 -20.52 34.45 -10.80
N ASP A 5 -19.86 33.33 -10.51
CA ASP A 5 -19.00 32.58 -11.43
C ASP A 5 -19.62 31.24 -11.90
N GLY A 6 -20.70 30.77 -11.27
CA GLY A 6 -21.46 29.60 -11.70
C GLY A 6 -20.84 28.27 -11.30
N ASP A 7 -20.03 28.25 -10.24
CA ASP A 7 -19.28 27.07 -9.77
C ASP A 7 -20.11 26.14 -8.85
N GLY A 8 -21.28 26.62 -8.42
CA GLY A 8 -22.21 25.90 -7.55
C GLY A 8 -22.20 26.34 -6.08
N LEU A 9 -21.33 27.27 -5.68
CA LEU A 9 -21.30 27.92 -4.37
C LEU A 9 -21.91 29.34 -4.49
N PRO A 10 -22.96 29.68 -3.73
CA PRO A 10 -23.53 31.03 -3.81
C PRO A 10 -22.61 32.12 -3.24
N ASP A 11 -22.64 33.35 -3.79
CA ASP A 11 -21.87 34.55 -3.34
C ASP A 11 -21.84 34.79 -1.83
N GLY A 12 -22.94 34.45 -1.15
CA GLY A 12 -23.04 34.59 0.30
C GLY A 12 -22.29 33.52 1.07
N ASP A 13 -22.25 32.31 0.54
CA ASP A 13 -21.56 31.15 1.10
C ASP A 13 -20.06 31.21 0.77
N GLU A 14 -19.67 31.67 -0.44
CA GLU A 14 -18.27 31.97 -0.82
C GLU A 14 -17.64 32.96 0.18
N GLN A 15 -18.33 34.07 0.49
CA GLN A 15 -17.88 35.02 1.51
C GLN A 15 -17.71 34.39 2.91
N SER A 16 -18.45 33.32 3.23
CA SER A 16 -18.34 32.64 4.52
C SER A 16 -17.18 31.65 4.59
N HIS A 17 -16.82 31.03 3.45
CA HIS A 17 -15.65 30.17 3.30
C HIS A 17 -14.38 30.98 3.03
N GLY A 18 -14.51 32.24 2.59
CA GLY A 18 -13.38 33.12 2.30
C GLY A 18 -12.93 33.09 0.84
N SER A 19 -13.64 32.36 -0.01
CA SER A 19 -13.40 32.22 -1.44
C SER A 19 -13.93 33.44 -2.22
N ASP A 20 -13.49 33.63 -3.47
CA ASP A 20 -13.77 34.82 -4.28
C ASP A 20 -15.02 34.63 -5.16
N PRO A 21 -16.11 35.39 -4.94
CA PRO A 21 -17.40 35.22 -5.65
C PRO A 21 -17.40 35.33 -7.18
N VAL A 22 -16.26 35.61 -7.80
CA VAL A 22 -16.15 35.74 -9.25
C VAL A 22 -15.07 34.84 -9.83
N MET A 23 -14.54 33.90 -9.02
CA MET A 23 -13.49 32.97 -9.37
C MET A 23 -13.90 31.57 -8.92
N ALA A 24 -14.32 30.76 -9.88
CA ALA A 24 -14.88 29.43 -9.65
C ALA A 24 -13.94 28.42 -8.98
N ASP A 25 -12.67 28.76 -8.79
CA ASP A 25 -11.58 27.94 -8.26
C ASP A 25 -10.59 28.94 -7.63
N SER A 26 -10.80 29.22 -6.36
CA SER A 26 -10.20 30.34 -5.63
C SER A 26 -8.74 30.09 -5.27
N ASP A 27 -8.34 28.84 -5.03
CA ASP A 27 -6.97 28.47 -4.72
C ASP A 27 -6.20 27.88 -5.89
N THR A 28 -6.86 27.60 -7.02
CA THR A 28 -6.27 27.13 -8.29
C THR A 28 -5.69 25.73 -8.25
N ASP A 29 -6.24 24.85 -7.41
CA ASP A 29 -5.85 23.44 -7.32
C ASP A 29 -6.53 22.54 -8.37
N GLY A 30 -7.53 23.06 -9.08
CA GLY A 30 -8.28 22.36 -10.13
C GLY A 30 -9.65 21.81 -9.70
N LEU A 31 -10.08 22.01 -8.45
CA LEU A 31 -11.46 21.88 -8.00
C LEU A 31 -12.15 23.24 -7.99
N THR A 32 -13.48 23.22 -8.05
CA THR A 32 -14.24 24.45 -7.88
C THR A 32 -14.61 24.66 -6.42
N ASP A 33 -14.74 25.90 -5.95
CA ASP A 33 -15.07 26.19 -4.56
C ASP A 33 -16.33 25.43 -4.10
N GLY A 34 -17.35 25.38 -4.95
CA GLY A 34 -18.58 24.61 -4.71
C GLY A 34 -18.37 23.10 -4.64
N ARG A 35 -17.39 22.55 -5.38
CA ARG A 35 -17.01 21.14 -5.33
C ARG A 35 -16.23 20.85 -4.05
N GLU A 36 -15.30 21.71 -3.68
CA GLU A 36 -14.49 21.59 -2.47
C GLU A 36 -15.37 21.58 -1.21
N VAL A 37 -16.27 22.56 -1.07
CA VAL A 37 -17.26 22.58 0.03
C VAL A 37 -18.11 21.30 0.07
N SER A 38 -18.41 20.70 -1.08
CA SER A 38 -19.18 19.44 -1.14
C SER A 38 -18.38 18.20 -0.74
N LEU A 39 -17.06 18.23 -0.91
CA LEU A 39 -16.12 17.19 -0.51
C LEU A 39 -15.66 17.36 0.95
N GLY A 40 -15.79 18.58 1.49
CA GLY A 40 -15.38 18.93 2.85
C GLY A 40 -13.99 19.53 2.94
N THR A 41 -13.41 19.91 1.80
CA THR A 41 -12.13 20.61 1.69
C THR A 41 -12.32 22.14 1.83
N ASP A 42 -11.22 22.87 1.98
CA ASP A 42 -11.22 24.34 2.13
C ASP A 42 -10.95 25.02 0.78
N PRO A 43 -11.92 25.77 0.20
CA PRO A 43 -11.79 26.46 -1.10
C PRO A 43 -10.64 27.46 -1.26
N THR A 44 -9.88 27.69 -0.20
CA THR A 44 -8.77 28.64 -0.18
C THR A 44 -7.43 27.98 0.12
N ASN A 45 -7.39 26.65 0.15
CA ASN A 45 -6.24 25.86 0.53
C ASN A 45 -6.12 24.59 -0.33
N MET A 46 -5.14 24.61 -1.23
CA MET A 46 -4.93 23.58 -2.25
C MET A 46 -4.74 22.16 -1.71
N ASP A 47 -4.44 21.97 -0.42
CA ASP A 47 -4.06 20.70 0.21
C ASP A 47 -4.66 20.69 1.63
N SER A 48 -5.86 20.13 1.74
CA SER A 48 -6.72 20.27 2.91
C SER A 48 -6.32 19.40 4.09
N ASP A 49 -5.72 18.24 3.87
CA ASP A 49 -5.21 17.39 4.95
C ASP A 49 -3.71 17.57 5.21
N GLY A 50 -2.95 18.10 4.26
CA GLY A 50 -1.55 18.45 4.40
C GLY A 50 -0.58 17.29 4.12
N ASP A 51 -0.98 16.28 3.33
CA ASP A 51 -0.14 15.15 2.96
C ASP A 51 0.88 15.50 1.85
N GLY A 52 0.62 16.57 1.10
CA GLY A 52 1.45 17.05 0.00
C GLY A 52 0.95 16.73 -1.42
N LEU A 53 -0.22 16.10 -1.56
CA LEU A 53 -1.05 16.10 -2.77
C LEU A 53 -2.05 17.27 -2.68
N SER A 54 -2.44 17.85 -3.82
CA SER A 54 -3.51 18.84 -3.79
C SER A 54 -4.88 18.15 -3.83
N ASP A 55 -5.92 18.77 -3.25
CA ASP A 55 -7.26 18.18 -3.21
C ASP A 55 -7.74 17.84 -4.64
N GLY A 56 -7.40 18.69 -5.61
CA GLY A 56 -7.60 18.46 -7.02
C GLY A 56 -6.82 17.29 -7.62
N ASP A 57 -5.57 17.06 -7.25
CA ASP A 57 -4.78 15.91 -7.72
C ASP A 57 -5.36 14.61 -7.15
N GLU A 58 -5.68 14.62 -5.86
CA GLU A 58 -6.31 13.51 -5.16
C GLU A 58 -7.65 13.10 -5.79
N VAL A 59 -8.52 14.07 -6.06
CA VAL A 59 -9.87 13.78 -6.58
C VAL A 59 -9.87 13.46 -8.07
N ASN A 60 -9.03 14.12 -8.88
CA ASN A 60 -9.09 14.00 -10.33
C ASN A 60 -8.17 12.91 -10.89
N ASP A 61 -7.01 12.68 -10.26
CA ASP A 61 -5.95 11.83 -10.82
C ASP A 61 -5.65 10.59 -9.98
N VAL A 62 -5.57 10.73 -8.64
CA VAL A 62 -5.16 9.61 -7.75
C VAL A 62 -6.35 8.75 -7.32
N GLY A 63 -7.46 9.38 -6.95
CA GLY A 63 -8.66 8.72 -6.41
C GLY A 63 -8.67 8.57 -4.88
N THR A 64 -7.88 9.37 -4.16
CA THR A 64 -7.79 9.41 -2.70
C THR A 64 -8.83 10.33 -2.07
N ASN A 65 -8.90 10.33 -0.74
CA ASN A 65 -9.78 11.20 0.02
C ASN A 65 -9.04 12.48 0.47
N PRO A 66 -9.38 13.66 -0.06
CA PRO A 66 -8.64 14.91 0.17
C PRO A 66 -8.81 15.54 1.56
N THR A 67 -9.25 14.74 2.52
CA THR A 67 -9.42 15.14 3.92
C THR A 67 -8.79 14.13 4.86
N ALA A 68 -8.02 13.18 4.34
CA ALA A 68 -7.38 12.11 5.06
C ALA A 68 -6.00 11.81 4.47
N LEU A 69 -4.96 12.12 5.26
CA LEU A 69 -3.54 11.89 4.96
C LEU A 69 -3.18 10.48 4.43
N ASP A 70 -4.04 9.50 4.69
CA ASP A 70 -3.86 8.08 4.46
C ASP A 70 -5.27 7.52 4.17
N THR A 71 -5.54 7.26 2.89
CA THR A 71 -6.87 6.94 2.38
C THR A 71 -7.31 5.52 2.72
N ASP A 72 -6.40 4.55 2.66
CA ASP A 72 -6.72 3.15 2.92
C ASP A 72 -6.49 2.73 4.38
N GLY A 73 -5.71 3.50 5.15
CA GLY A 73 -5.49 3.34 6.58
C GLY A 73 -4.37 2.38 6.93
N ASP A 74 -3.46 2.06 6.01
CA ASP A 74 -2.33 1.14 6.25
C ASP A 74 -1.17 1.78 7.04
N SER A 75 -1.23 3.11 7.27
CA SER A 75 -0.21 3.98 7.88
C SER A 75 0.91 4.49 6.96
N LEU A 76 0.75 4.38 5.64
CA LEU A 76 1.53 5.06 4.61
C LEU A 76 0.70 6.24 4.10
N GLU A 77 1.29 7.44 4.04
CA GLU A 77 0.57 8.62 3.56
C GLU A 77 0.40 8.58 2.04
N ASP A 78 -0.74 9.02 1.51
CA ASP A 78 -1.10 8.91 0.08
C ASP A 78 -0.02 9.53 -0.83
N HIS A 79 0.52 10.69 -0.44
CA HIS A 79 1.67 11.30 -1.12
C HIS A 79 2.90 10.38 -1.20
N ALA A 80 3.24 9.68 -0.13
CA ALA A 80 4.40 8.79 -0.07
C ALA A 80 4.19 7.55 -0.95
N GLU A 81 2.97 7.01 -0.95
CA GLU A 81 2.57 5.91 -1.82
C GLU A 81 2.73 6.27 -3.29
N VAL A 82 2.17 7.40 -3.70
CA VAL A 82 2.21 7.83 -5.10
C VAL A 82 3.61 8.22 -5.58
N THR A 83 4.42 8.87 -4.73
CA THR A 83 5.68 9.51 -5.17
C THR A 83 6.96 8.76 -4.81
N ILE A 84 6.92 7.89 -3.78
CA ILE A 84 8.11 7.19 -3.26
C ILE A 84 8.00 5.69 -3.52
N HIS A 85 6.87 5.08 -3.15
CA HIS A 85 6.72 3.62 -3.14
C HIS A 85 6.05 3.08 -4.41
N ASN A 86 5.29 3.93 -5.12
CA ASN A 86 4.45 3.58 -6.26
C ASN A 86 3.40 2.50 -5.94
N THR A 87 2.94 2.46 -4.69
CA THR A 87 1.82 1.63 -4.23
C THR A 87 0.48 2.25 -4.62
N ASP A 88 -0.60 1.50 -4.44
CA ASP A 88 -1.97 1.98 -4.68
C ASP A 88 -2.55 2.53 -3.36
N PRO A 89 -2.68 3.86 -3.20
CA PRO A 89 -3.11 4.48 -1.92
C PRO A 89 -4.57 4.23 -1.53
N THR A 90 -5.24 3.36 -2.26
CA THR A 90 -6.61 2.92 -1.97
C THR A 90 -6.68 1.46 -1.55
N GLN A 91 -5.52 0.82 -1.35
CA GLN A 91 -5.38 -0.60 -1.04
C GLN A 91 -4.23 -0.86 -0.06
N GLU A 92 -4.56 -1.21 1.19
CA GLU A 92 -3.57 -1.47 2.26
C GLU A 92 -2.47 -2.50 1.90
N ASP A 93 -2.68 -3.32 0.87
CA ASP A 93 -1.81 -4.39 0.37
C ASP A 93 -1.90 -4.38 -1.17
N THR A 94 -0.93 -3.71 -1.81
CA THR A 94 -0.97 -3.39 -3.24
C THR A 94 -0.87 -4.64 -4.12
N ASP A 95 0.00 -5.57 -3.78
CA ASP A 95 0.24 -6.78 -4.57
C ASP A 95 -0.59 -8.01 -4.14
N ARG A 96 -1.24 -7.91 -2.98
CA ARG A 96 -2.20 -8.85 -2.40
C ARG A 96 -1.59 -10.16 -1.95
N ASP A 97 -0.40 -10.09 -1.37
CA ASP A 97 0.32 -11.24 -0.85
C ASP A 97 0.03 -11.54 0.64
N GLY A 98 -0.64 -10.61 1.33
CA GLY A 98 -1.01 -10.71 2.73
C GLY A 98 -0.12 -9.89 3.70
N LEU A 99 0.84 -9.13 3.20
CA LEU A 99 1.52 -8.05 3.92
C LEU A 99 0.97 -6.70 3.49
N VAL A 100 0.83 -5.80 4.46
CA VAL A 100 0.44 -4.42 4.14
C VAL A 100 1.64 -3.62 3.68
N ASP A 101 1.46 -2.68 2.76
CA ASP A 101 2.53 -1.95 2.09
C ASP A 101 3.48 -1.27 3.10
N THR A 102 2.91 -0.63 4.13
CA THR A 102 3.68 -0.04 5.24
C THR A 102 4.63 -1.05 5.88
N ARG A 103 4.17 -2.28 6.12
CA ARG A 103 4.98 -3.33 6.78
C ARG A 103 6.11 -3.79 5.87
N GLU A 104 5.85 -3.86 4.57
CA GLU A 104 6.86 -4.23 3.59
C GLU A 104 8.00 -3.22 3.53
N VAL A 105 7.64 -1.93 3.48
CA VAL A 105 8.63 -0.86 3.38
C VAL A 105 9.37 -0.59 4.69
N SER A 106 8.73 -0.81 5.85
CA SER A 106 9.31 -0.46 7.16
C SER A 106 10.00 -1.60 7.89
N ASP A 107 9.48 -2.84 7.77
CA ASP A 107 9.83 -3.94 8.66
C ASP A 107 10.54 -5.09 7.94
N THR A 108 10.00 -5.58 6.82
CA THR A 108 10.53 -6.74 6.09
C THR A 108 11.56 -6.33 5.03
N GLY A 109 11.39 -5.15 4.41
CA GLY A 109 12.21 -4.69 3.30
C GLY A 109 11.89 -5.40 1.98
N THR A 110 10.71 -6.03 1.89
CA THR A 110 10.16 -6.63 0.67
C THR A 110 9.65 -5.56 -0.28
N ASN A 111 9.33 -5.96 -1.51
CA ASN A 111 8.85 -5.05 -2.53
C ASN A 111 7.31 -5.12 -2.60
N PRO A 112 6.58 -4.06 -2.20
CA PRO A 112 5.10 -4.06 -2.13
C PRO A 112 4.38 -4.13 -3.47
N LEU A 113 5.14 -4.28 -4.56
CA LEU A 113 4.66 -4.46 -5.92
C LEU A 113 4.92 -5.87 -6.44
N GLN A 114 5.40 -6.79 -5.59
CA GLN A 114 5.87 -8.11 -5.94
C GLN A 114 5.57 -9.13 -4.84
N VAL A 115 4.53 -9.93 -5.09
CA VAL A 115 4.04 -11.01 -4.22
C VAL A 115 5.11 -11.96 -3.65
N ASP A 116 6.26 -12.06 -4.29
CA ASP A 116 7.35 -13.01 -3.97
C ASP A 116 8.67 -12.30 -4.33
N THR A 117 9.26 -11.60 -3.36
CA THR A 117 10.37 -10.66 -3.56
C THR A 117 11.63 -11.38 -4.05
N ASP A 118 11.96 -12.53 -3.47
CA ASP A 118 13.17 -13.29 -3.80
C ASP A 118 12.99 -14.32 -4.93
N SER A 119 11.75 -14.53 -5.36
CA SER A 119 11.33 -15.42 -6.45
C SER A 119 11.60 -16.91 -6.18
N ASP A 120 11.49 -17.36 -4.93
CA ASP A 120 11.65 -18.76 -4.54
C ASP A 120 10.37 -19.60 -4.78
N GLY A 121 9.19 -18.96 -4.78
CA GLY A 121 7.88 -19.59 -4.97
C GLY A 121 6.92 -19.51 -3.77
N LEU A 122 7.36 -19.01 -2.62
CA LEU A 122 6.51 -18.57 -1.51
C LEU A 122 6.21 -17.07 -1.65
N SER A 123 5.06 -16.62 -1.15
CA SER A 123 4.80 -15.19 -1.10
C SER A 123 5.39 -14.57 0.16
N ASP A 124 5.80 -13.30 0.11
CA ASP A 124 6.44 -12.63 1.26
C ASP A 124 5.53 -12.71 2.51
N GLY A 125 4.22 -12.58 2.31
CA GLY A 125 3.20 -12.79 3.34
C GLY A 125 3.14 -14.20 3.92
N ASP A 126 3.24 -15.26 3.11
CA ASP A 126 3.27 -16.64 3.60
C ASP A 126 4.59 -16.92 4.33
N GLU A 127 5.70 -16.42 3.82
CA GLU A 127 7.01 -16.53 4.46
C GLU A 127 7.01 -15.89 5.84
N VAL A 128 6.54 -14.65 5.94
CA VAL A 128 6.56 -13.90 7.19
C VAL A 128 5.53 -14.41 8.21
N THR A 129 4.34 -14.84 7.77
CA THR A 129 3.24 -15.17 8.69
C THR A 129 3.09 -16.66 9.00
N ARG A 130 3.50 -17.53 8.08
CA ARG A 130 3.25 -18.97 8.16
C ARG A 130 4.54 -19.77 8.32
N HIS A 131 5.53 -19.51 7.46
CA HIS A 131 6.75 -20.31 7.39
C HIS A 131 7.87 -19.79 8.31
N HIS A 132 7.82 -18.49 8.64
CA HIS A 132 8.83 -17.77 9.41
C HIS A 132 10.22 -17.83 8.75
N THR A 133 10.25 -17.80 7.42
CA THR A 133 11.43 -17.68 6.57
C THR A 133 11.77 -16.21 6.32
N ASP A 134 12.94 -15.93 5.76
CA ASP A 134 13.38 -14.61 5.34
C ASP A 134 12.97 -14.37 3.89
N PRO A 135 11.99 -13.49 3.61
CA PRO A 135 11.44 -13.29 2.26
C PRO A 135 12.40 -12.60 1.27
N LEU A 136 13.63 -12.35 1.71
CA LEU A 136 14.71 -11.84 0.87
C LEU A 136 15.73 -12.93 0.52
N GLN A 137 15.50 -14.19 0.91
CA GLN A 137 16.44 -15.29 0.79
C GLN A 137 15.75 -16.61 0.40
N VAL A 138 16.02 -17.03 -0.84
CA VAL A 138 15.54 -18.30 -1.43
C VAL A 138 15.81 -19.54 -0.57
N ASP A 139 16.80 -19.47 0.33
CA ASP A 139 17.24 -20.52 1.24
C ASP A 139 17.57 -19.83 2.58
N THR A 140 16.59 -19.78 3.48
CA THR A 140 16.66 -19.01 4.74
C THR A 140 17.78 -19.48 5.66
N ASP A 141 18.03 -20.79 5.72
CA ASP A 141 18.99 -21.38 6.64
C ASP A 141 20.37 -21.67 6.02
N GLY A 142 20.46 -21.58 4.69
CA GLY A 142 21.68 -21.69 3.90
C GLY A 142 22.21 -23.11 3.77
N ASP A 143 21.36 -24.14 3.90
CA ASP A 143 21.77 -25.54 3.83
C ASP A 143 21.76 -26.15 2.42
N GLY A 144 21.24 -25.40 1.45
CA GLY A 144 21.22 -25.72 0.03
C GLY A 144 19.91 -26.26 -0.51
N TYR A 145 18.84 -26.31 0.29
CA TYR A 145 17.46 -26.49 -0.16
C TYR A 145 16.71 -25.16 -0.05
N GLY A 146 15.92 -24.82 -1.06
CA GLY A 146 15.15 -23.57 -0.99
C GLY A 146 13.92 -23.71 -0.10
N ASP A 147 13.44 -22.62 0.45
CA ASP A 147 12.34 -22.62 1.44
C ASP A 147 11.08 -23.27 0.87
N THR A 148 10.70 -22.94 -0.36
CA THR A 148 9.62 -23.61 -1.10
C THR A 148 9.84 -25.13 -1.23
N GLU A 149 11.06 -25.59 -1.53
CA GLU A 149 11.36 -27.02 -1.69
C GLU A 149 11.18 -27.78 -0.37
N GLU A 150 11.59 -27.16 0.73
CA GLU A 150 11.46 -27.73 2.07
C GLU A 150 10.00 -27.78 2.53
N VAL A 151 9.23 -26.72 2.28
CA VAL A 151 7.79 -26.68 2.53
C VAL A 151 7.05 -27.78 1.77
N ASP A 152 7.37 -27.97 0.48
CA ASP A 152 6.79 -29.02 -0.36
C ASP A 152 7.13 -30.44 0.12
N LEU A 153 8.33 -30.62 0.70
CA LEU A 153 8.78 -31.89 1.27
C LEU A 153 8.32 -32.08 2.73
N GLY A 154 7.79 -31.04 3.36
CA GLY A 154 7.38 -31.03 4.76
C GLY A 154 8.56 -31.08 5.74
N THR A 155 9.72 -30.54 5.34
CA THR A 155 10.85 -30.24 6.23
C THR A 155 10.72 -28.83 6.83
N ASP A 156 11.68 -28.43 7.67
CA ASP A 156 11.65 -27.15 8.38
C ASP A 156 12.60 -26.17 7.66
N PRO A 157 12.08 -25.17 6.94
CA PRO A 157 12.88 -24.24 6.12
C PRO A 157 13.75 -23.27 6.94
N THR A 158 13.68 -23.35 8.27
CA THR A 158 14.45 -22.48 9.17
C THR A 158 15.56 -23.20 9.91
N ALA A 159 15.75 -24.50 9.61
CA ALA A 159 16.61 -25.38 10.37
C ALA A 159 17.54 -26.16 9.42
N PRO A 160 18.88 -26.01 9.54
CA PRO A 160 19.88 -26.48 8.56
C PRO A 160 20.10 -28.01 8.59
N THR A 161 19.05 -28.73 8.98
CA THR A 161 18.87 -30.17 8.91
C THR A 161 18.10 -30.49 7.64
N GLY A 162 18.75 -30.30 6.49
CA GLY A 162 18.08 -30.49 5.20
C GLY A 162 17.48 -31.87 5.01
N VAL A 163 16.78 -32.02 3.88
CA VAL A 163 15.98 -33.20 3.45
C VAL A 163 16.67 -34.58 3.53
N THR A 164 17.96 -34.62 3.87
CA THR A 164 18.70 -35.85 4.18
C THR A 164 17.98 -36.73 5.21
N ASP A 165 17.30 -36.18 6.22
CA ASP A 165 16.50 -36.97 7.17
C ASP A 165 15.18 -37.47 6.56
N TYR A 166 14.58 -36.73 5.62
CA TYR A 166 13.40 -37.18 4.88
C TYR A 166 13.71 -38.39 3.99
N TRP A 167 14.79 -38.33 3.20
CA TRP A 167 15.21 -39.47 2.37
C TRP A 167 15.78 -40.62 3.19
N LEU A 168 16.51 -40.37 4.28
CA LEU A 168 17.01 -41.44 5.14
C LEU A 168 15.87 -42.16 5.87
N SER A 169 14.87 -41.43 6.37
CA SER A 169 13.69 -42.01 7.05
C SER A 169 12.77 -42.77 6.09
N ARG A 170 12.58 -42.28 4.85
CA ARG A 170 11.86 -43.00 3.79
C ARG A 170 12.62 -44.23 3.30
N LEU A 171 13.94 -44.14 3.13
CA LEU A 171 14.78 -45.27 2.74
C LEU A 171 14.81 -46.33 3.85
N LEU A 172 15.01 -45.95 5.11
CA LEU A 172 14.99 -46.89 6.24
C LEU A 172 13.64 -47.62 6.38
N ASN A 173 12.52 -46.93 6.14
CA ASN A 173 11.20 -47.57 6.11
C ASN A 173 11.00 -48.51 4.90
N ALA A 174 11.64 -48.22 3.76
CA ALA A 174 11.56 -49.06 2.56
C ALA A 174 12.46 -50.31 2.61
N ILE A 175 13.57 -50.28 3.35
CA ILE A 175 14.47 -51.43 3.51
C ILE A 175 14.06 -52.31 4.71
N GLY A 176 13.13 -51.84 5.55
CA GLY A 176 12.62 -52.52 6.74
C GLY A 176 11.37 -53.39 6.55
N ALA A 177 10.87 -53.57 5.32
CA ALA A 177 9.67 -54.35 4.98
C ALA A 177 10.00 -55.66 4.23
#